data_AF-A0A0P1GFF7-F1
#
_entry.id   AF-A0A0P1GFF7-F1
#
_cell.length_a   1.000
_cell.length_b   1.000
_cell.length_c   1.000
_cell.angle_alpha   90.00
_cell.angle_beta   90.00
_cell.angle_gamma   90.00
#
_symmetry.space_group_name_H-M   'P 1'
#
loop_
_entity.id
_entity.type
_entity.pdbx_description
1 polymer ?
#
loop_
_entity_poly.entity_id
_entity_poly.type
_entity_poly.pdbx_seq_one_letter_code
_entity_poly.pdbx_strand_id
1 'polypeptide(L)'
;MRDNIPIKEEPISEYTVQDWARLHQVDVISFSDMLPIEYSNGHSENKNAQSIDSKFGDYSALDIWNMTARGVSHSIPDLSKIAFETRDICQTTFDAPAADRPMTLDRGAGRAPVVSMCYQGTPADMLCVAHEFGHALQYHLAQGRFVPPILRELAAFLAEAVLLRYVQREDPQLAAPLKAAARADDAIYLGQDGDLLRAALDDPQAAYDYRLNYPVARHLAHAVTTRSQPALWERIFRAQLTLPEMLARRQTGLANTLPAVPDPDQERPAINAYRVLGMMVLLDIETRQGEPDKAIETYYAARLAHLQAQTSLVAVDRAGKPFGYALWDVDPADPDLITLKRQAAPFGDHLELQERLQAQLPATACARSHHPRSARQEQTAW
;
A
#
# COMPACT_ATOMS: atom_id res chain seq x y z
N MET A 1 -16.45 -30.90 44.79
CA MET A 1 -17.03 -31.18 43.46
C MET A 1 -17.41 -29.84 42.88
N ARG A 2 -16.64 -29.35 41.90
CA ARG A 2 -16.98 -28.14 41.13
C ARG A 2 -17.49 -28.65 39.79
N ASP A 3 -18.74 -28.36 39.51
CA ASP A 3 -19.39 -28.78 38.28
C ASP A 3 -18.81 -28.00 37.10
N ASN A 4 -18.21 -28.74 36.17
CA ASN A 4 -17.83 -28.26 34.85
C ASN A 4 -19.11 -28.10 34.03
N ILE A 5 -19.55 -26.86 33.84
CA ILE A 5 -20.50 -26.52 32.79
C ILE A 5 -19.68 -26.27 31.52
N PRO A 6 -19.81 -27.09 30.47
CA PRO A 6 -19.14 -26.83 29.21
C PRO A 6 -19.85 -25.65 28.53
N ILE A 7 -19.17 -24.51 28.45
CA ILE A 7 -19.56 -23.42 27.56
C ILE A 7 -19.32 -23.95 26.14
N LYS A 8 -20.41 -24.33 25.46
CA LYS A 8 -20.38 -24.47 23.99
C LYS A 8 -20.34 -23.06 23.43
N GLU A 9 -19.17 -22.61 22.97
CA GLU A 9 -19.06 -21.45 22.11
C GLU A 9 -19.63 -21.82 20.74
N GLU A 10 -20.90 -21.49 20.52
CA GLU A 10 -21.38 -21.29 19.15
C GLU A 10 -20.80 -19.96 18.68
N PRO A 11 -20.02 -19.91 17.58
CA PRO A 11 -19.46 -18.66 17.09
C PRO A 11 -20.59 -17.87 16.45
N ILE A 12 -21.20 -16.98 17.22
CA ILE A 12 -22.09 -15.97 16.66
C ILE A 12 -21.19 -14.98 15.90
N SER A 13 -21.09 -15.10 14.57
CA SER A 13 -20.58 -13.99 13.78
C SER A 13 -21.70 -12.95 13.69
N GLU A 14 -21.85 -12.10 14.71
CA GLU A 14 -22.91 -11.08 14.76
C GLU A 14 -22.75 -10.00 13.68
N TYR A 15 -21.60 -9.94 13.00
CA TYR A 15 -21.28 -8.89 12.06
C TYR A 15 -20.99 -9.45 10.67
N THR A 16 -21.52 -8.78 9.65
CA THR A 16 -21.29 -9.09 8.24
C THR A 16 -20.19 -8.22 7.64
N VAL A 17 -19.69 -8.58 6.45
CA VAL A 17 -18.82 -7.71 5.64
C VAL A 17 -19.48 -6.35 5.40
N GLN A 18 -20.80 -6.31 5.22
CA GLN A 18 -21.53 -5.06 5.06
C GLN A 18 -21.47 -4.17 6.31
N ASP A 19 -21.57 -4.76 7.52
CA ASP A 19 -21.46 -4.00 8.77
C ASP A 19 -20.04 -3.50 9.00
N TRP A 20 -19.04 -4.31 8.66
CA TRP A 20 -17.64 -3.91 8.63
C TRP A 20 -17.40 -2.72 7.69
N ALA A 21 -17.93 -2.76 6.47
CA ALA A 21 -17.77 -1.65 5.52
C ALA A 21 -18.41 -0.35 6.07
N ARG A 22 -19.63 -0.45 6.61
CA ARG A 22 -20.33 0.69 7.27
C ARG A 22 -19.54 1.27 8.44
N LEU A 23 -18.93 0.43 9.27
CA LEU A 23 -18.07 0.86 10.38
C LEU A 23 -16.92 1.75 9.90
N HIS A 24 -16.43 1.49 8.69
CA HIS A 24 -15.38 2.26 8.03
C HIS A 24 -15.88 3.45 7.20
N GLN A 25 -17.20 3.67 7.14
CA GLN A 25 -17.84 4.74 6.34
C GLN A 25 -17.52 4.63 4.84
N VAL A 26 -17.38 3.40 4.35
CA VAL A 26 -17.06 3.07 2.96
C VAL A 26 -18.03 1.98 2.50
N ASP A 27 -18.47 2.03 1.25
CA ASP A 27 -19.28 0.94 0.69
C ASP A 27 -18.40 -0.21 0.15
N VAL A 28 -18.99 -1.39 0.01
CA VAL A 28 -18.29 -2.60 -0.44
C VAL A 28 -17.66 -2.42 -1.82
N ILE A 29 -18.34 -1.68 -2.72
CA ILE A 29 -17.87 -1.44 -4.10
C ILE A 29 -16.57 -0.64 -4.06
N SER A 30 -16.53 0.41 -3.25
CA SER A 30 -15.35 1.24 -3.05
C SER A 30 -14.16 0.39 -2.57
N PHE A 31 -14.36 -0.58 -1.67
CA PHE A 31 -13.28 -1.48 -1.23
C PHE A 31 -12.71 -2.35 -2.36
N SER A 32 -13.56 -2.82 -3.28
CA SER A 32 -13.10 -3.59 -4.45
C SER A 32 -12.19 -2.76 -5.35
N ASP A 33 -12.48 -1.47 -5.52
CA ASP A 33 -11.63 -0.54 -6.28
C ASP A 33 -10.30 -0.21 -5.56
N MET A 34 -10.21 -0.48 -4.26
CA MET A 34 -9.03 -0.17 -3.46
C MET A 34 -7.94 -1.22 -3.58
N LEU A 35 -8.31 -2.50 -3.72
CA LEU A 35 -7.35 -3.60 -3.72
C LEU A 35 -6.55 -3.58 -5.01
N PRO A 36 -5.21 -3.46 -4.92
CA PRO A 36 -4.39 -3.53 -6.11
C PRO A 36 -4.55 -4.91 -6.74
N ILE A 37 -4.97 -4.93 -8.01
CA ILE A 37 -5.05 -6.14 -8.84
C ILE A 37 -3.67 -6.85 -8.93
N GLU A 38 -2.60 -6.14 -8.55
CA GLU A 38 -1.20 -6.50 -8.81
C GLU A 38 -0.55 -7.45 -7.78
N TYR A 39 -1.11 -7.65 -6.59
CA TYR A 39 -0.45 -8.47 -5.56
C TYR A 39 -0.71 -9.98 -5.68
N SER A 40 -1.67 -10.41 -6.51
CA SER A 40 -2.06 -11.81 -6.61
C SER A 40 -1.12 -12.71 -7.42
N ASN A 41 -0.13 -12.17 -8.15
CA ASN A 41 0.68 -12.96 -9.11
C ASN A 41 2.22 -12.77 -9.02
N GLY A 42 2.74 -12.15 -7.95
CA GLY A 42 4.15 -11.75 -7.88
C GLY A 42 5.10 -12.58 -6.99
N HIS A 43 4.61 -13.49 -6.15
CA HIS A 43 5.46 -14.16 -5.17
C HIS A 43 5.96 -15.52 -5.71
N SER A 44 6.86 -15.45 -6.69
CA SER A 44 7.79 -16.56 -6.94
C SER A 44 8.58 -16.81 -5.66
N GLU A 45 8.45 -18.02 -5.10
CA GLU A 45 9.24 -18.52 -3.97
C GLU A 45 10.71 -18.11 -4.14
N ASN A 46 11.16 -17.14 -3.36
CA ASN A 46 12.57 -16.77 -3.35
C ASN A 46 13.30 -17.83 -2.51
N LYS A 47 13.73 -18.91 -3.17
CA LYS A 47 14.40 -20.10 -2.56
C LYS A 47 15.75 -19.81 -1.89
N ASN A 48 16.17 -18.55 -1.84
CA ASN A 48 17.37 -18.08 -1.15
C ASN A 48 17.07 -17.31 0.15
N ALA A 49 15.84 -17.35 0.67
CA ALA A 49 15.56 -16.87 2.02
C ALA A 49 16.35 -17.73 3.03
N GLN A 50 17.48 -17.22 3.52
CA GLN A 50 18.04 -17.67 4.79
C GLN A 50 16.87 -17.75 5.78
N SER A 51 16.66 -18.93 6.35
CA SER A 51 15.58 -19.29 7.29
C SER A 51 15.08 -18.07 8.06
N ILE A 52 13.95 -17.50 7.61
CA ILE A 52 13.28 -16.36 8.24
C ILE A 52 12.92 -16.71 9.70
N ASP A 53 12.81 -18.01 9.99
CA ASP A 53 12.51 -18.57 11.31
C ASP A 53 13.73 -18.82 12.21
N SER A 54 14.94 -18.42 11.79
CA SER A 54 16.12 -18.55 12.67
C SER A 54 16.29 -17.32 13.56
N LYS A 55 16.62 -17.56 14.84
CA LYS A 55 16.96 -16.50 15.78
C LYS A 55 18.08 -15.63 15.20
N PHE A 56 17.86 -14.32 15.15
CA PHE A 56 18.82 -13.37 14.59
C PHE A 56 19.43 -12.49 15.68
N GLY A 57 20.72 -12.67 15.93
CA GLY A 57 21.45 -11.90 16.93
C GLY A 57 20.94 -12.10 18.36
N ASP A 58 21.38 -11.20 19.24
CA ASP A 58 21.05 -11.20 20.68
C ASP A 58 20.05 -10.09 21.05
N TYR A 59 19.23 -9.63 20.11
CA TYR A 59 18.20 -8.62 20.39
C TYR A 59 17.08 -9.21 21.23
N SER A 60 16.85 -8.62 22.41
CA SER A 60 15.66 -8.90 23.21
C SER A 60 14.43 -8.17 22.65
N ALA A 61 13.23 -8.63 23.00
CA ALA A 61 12.00 -7.90 22.67
C ALA A 61 12.01 -6.46 23.21
N LEU A 62 12.62 -6.23 24.39
CA LEU A 62 12.77 -4.89 24.96
C LEU A 62 13.69 -4.00 24.13
N ASP A 63 14.74 -4.57 23.51
CA ASP A 63 15.60 -3.80 22.60
C ASP A 63 14.80 -3.30 21.40
N ILE A 64 13.97 -4.16 20.81
CA ILE A 64 13.12 -3.81 19.67
C ILE A 64 12.02 -2.82 20.06
N TRP A 65 11.42 -3.00 21.23
CA TRP A 65 10.45 -2.06 21.80
C TRP A 65 11.07 -0.66 21.97
N ASN A 66 12.30 -0.60 22.51
CA ASN A 66 13.07 0.63 22.67
C ASN A 66 13.46 1.27 21.33
N MET A 67 13.89 0.46 20.36
CA MET A 67 14.24 0.92 19.02
C MET A 67 13.02 1.49 18.29
N THR A 68 11.85 0.86 18.43
CA THR A 68 10.61 1.35 17.82
C THR A 68 10.20 2.71 18.40
N ALA A 69 10.24 2.86 19.73
CA ALA A 69 9.98 4.16 20.39
C ALA A 69 10.94 5.27 19.91
N ARG A 70 12.24 4.93 19.74
CA ARG A 70 13.23 5.85 19.16
C ARG A 70 12.91 6.15 17.70
N GLY A 71 12.57 5.14 16.90
CA GLY A 71 12.19 5.31 15.49
C GLY A 71 11.02 6.27 15.33
N VAL A 72 9.97 6.12 16.16
CA VAL A 72 8.82 7.03 16.18
C VAL A 72 9.27 8.43 16.57
N SER A 73 10.06 8.58 17.64
CA SER A 73 10.58 9.88 18.08
C SER A 73 11.40 10.61 17.02
N HIS A 74 12.23 9.88 16.25
CA HIS A 74 13.03 10.47 15.18
C HIS A 74 12.18 10.82 13.95
N SER A 75 11.18 9.99 13.64
CA SER A 75 10.35 10.16 12.44
C SER A 75 9.22 11.17 12.63
N ILE A 76 8.75 11.32 13.88
CA ILE A 76 7.60 12.15 14.26
C ILE A 76 7.95 12.85 15.59
N PRO A 77 8.74 13.94 15.55
CA PRO A 77 9.23 14.60 16.77
C PRO A 77 8.14 15.00 17.75
N ASP A 78 6.95 15.39 17.24
CA ASP A 78 5.79 15.78 18.05
C ASP A 78 5.21 14.62 18.90
N LEU A 79 5.54 13.37 18.54
CA LEU A 79 5.18 12.19 19.32
C LEU A 79 6.32 11.68 20.21
N SER A 80 7.47 12.35 20.27
CA SER A 80 8.63 11.80 20.99
C SER A 80 8.34 11.56 22.47
N LYS A 81 7.77 12.56 23.16
CA LYS A 81 7.44 12.45 24.59
C LYS A 81 6.48 11.28 24.84
N ILE A 82 5.37 11.22 24.12
CA ILE A 82 4.35 10.20 24.33
C ILE A 82 4.79 8.81 23.88
N ALA A 83 5.69 8.70 22.88
CA ALA A 83 6.27 7.43 22.48
C ALA A 83 7.14 6.83 23.59
N PHE A 84 7.98 7.65 24.24
CA PHE A 84 8.77 7.20 25.39
C PHE A 84 7.91 6.95 26.63
N GLU A 85 6.88 7.77 26.88
CA GLU A 85 5.92 7.48 27.95
C GLU A 85 5.20 6.15 27.71
N THR A 86 4.71 5.90 26.51
CA THR A 86 4.08 4.61 26.12
C THR A 86 5.05 3.45 26.37
N ARG A 87 6.31 3.60 25.96
CA ARG A 87 7.36 2.61 26.18
C ARG A 87 7.52 2.25 27.66
N ASP A 88 7.45 3.26 28.53
CA ASP A 88 7.73 3.13 29.97
C ASP A 88 6.52 2.66 30.78
N ILE A 89 5.29 3.04 30.40
CA ILE A 89 4.09 2.72 31.16
C ILE A 89 3.37 1.45 30.69
N CYS A 90 3.59 1.03 29.45
CA CYS A 90 2.94 -0.15 28.88
C CYS A 90 3.42 -1.40 29.62
N GLN A 91 2.48 -2.25 30.03
CA GLN A 91 2.81 -3.54 30.64
C GLN A 91 3.08 -4.53 29.50
N THR A 92 4.30 -5.06 29.42
CA THR A 92 4.72 -5.97 28.34
C THR A 92 5.07 -7.34 28.89
N THR A 93 4.54 -8.40 28.27
CA THR A 93 4.89 -9.80 28.52
C THR A 93 5.35 -10.41 27.21
N PHE A 94 6.66 -10.69 27.09
CA PHE A 94 7.28 -11.21 25.86
C PHE A 94 7.61 -12.71 25.94
N ASP A 95 7.23 -13.36 27.03
CA ASP A 95 7.39 -14.78 27.34
C ASP A 95 6.03 -15.50 27.44
N ALA A 96 5.01 -14.99 26.74
CA ALA A 96 3.71 -15.65 26.68
C ALA A 96 3.82 -17.06 26.04
N PRO A 97 2.89 -17.98 26.34
CA PRO A 97 2.84 -19.28 25.69
C PRO A 97 2.83 -19.17 24.16
N ALA A 98 3.57 -20.02 23.47
CA ALA A 98 3.65 -20.01 21.99
C ALA A 98 2.31 -20.26 21.28
N ALA A 99 1.31 -20.81 21.99
CA ALA A 99 -0.04 -21.00 21.48
C ALA A 99 -0.87 -19.70 21.48
N ASP A 100 -0.47 -18.70 22.26
CA ASP A 100 -1.19 -17.43 22.37
C ASP A 100 -0.78 -16.52 21.22
N ARG A 101 -1.78 -15.95 20.53
CA ARG A 101 -1.52 -14.94 19.50
C ARG A 101 -1.03 -13.64 20.15
N PRO A 102 -0.11 -12.91 19.51
CA PRO A 102 0.24 -11.55 19.92
C PRO A 102 -1.01 -10.69 20.08
N MET A 103 -1.05 -9.87 21.12
CA MET A 103 -2.14 -8.95 21.36
C MET A 103 -1.72 -7.70 22.10
N THR A 104 -2.39 -6.59 21.77
CA THR A 104 -2.43 -5.36 22.57
C THR A 104 -3.84 -5.12 23.08
N LEU A 105 -4.00 -5.07 24.40
CA LEU A 105 -5.28 -4.78 25.07
C LEU A 105 -5.37 -3.29 25.46
N ASP A 106 -6.37 -2.59 24.92
CA ASP A 106 -6.79 -1.29 25.43
C ASP A 106 -7.55 -1.45 26.76
N ARG A 107 -7.10 -0.74 27.80
CA ARG A 107 -7.71 -0.77 29.14
C ARG A 107 -8.62 0.42 29.41
N GLY A 108 -8.82 1.29 28.42
CA GLY A 108 -9.62 2.49 28.49
C GLY A 108 -8.86 3.71 29.00
N ALA A 109 -9.57 4.84 29.08
CA ALA A 109 -8.99 6.15 29.40
C ALA A 109 -8.17 6.15 30.71
N GLY A 110 -6.99 6.77 30.66
CA GLY A 110 -6.10 6.90 31.80
C GLY A 110 -5.41 5.61 32.26
N ARG A 111 -5.55 4.50 31.54
CA ARG A 111 -4.86 3.24 31.82
C ARG A 111 -3.90 2.90 30.70
N ALA A 112 -2.70 2.46 31.06
CA ALA A 112 -1.71 1.99 30.09
C ALA A 112 -2.20 0.72 29.38
N PRO A 113 -1.93 0.57 28.07
CA PRO A 113 -2.19 -0.67 27.35
C PRO A 113 -1.34 -1.83 27.90
N VAL A 114 -1.75 -3.05 27.57
CA VAL A 114 -1.01 -4.28 27.90
C VAL A 114 -0.68 -4.99 26.60
N VAL A 115 0.57 -5.41 26.45
CA VAL A 115 1.07 -6.19 25.31
C VAL A 115 1.48 -7.57 25.79
N SER A 116 1.04 -8.60 25.08
CA SER A 116 1.42 -9.99 25.34
C SER A 116 1.77 -10.69 24.04
N MET A 117 2.96 -11.30 23.96
CA MET A 117 3.38 -12.13 22.83
C MET A 117 4.46 -13.13 23.24
N CYS A 118 4.65 -14.17 22.43
CA CYS A 118 5.75 -15.11 22.57
C CYS A 118 6.92 -14.67 21.68
N TYR A 119 7.97 -14.09 22.25
CA TYR A 119 9.15 -13.65 21.49
C TYR A 119 10.23 -14.73 21.46
N GLN A 120 10.60 -15.19 20.25
CA GLN A 120 11.62 -16.24 20.04
C GLN A 120 12.93 -15.69 19.46
N GLY A 121 12.95 -14.39 19.11
CA GLY A 121 14.12 -13.71 18.58
C GLY A 121 14.28 -13.82 17.07
N THR A 122 13.21 -14.17 16.35
CA THR A 122 13.20 -14.14 14.89
C THR A 122 12.96 -12.71 14.38
N PRO A 123 13.40 -12.36 13.16
CA PRO A 123 13.06 -11.08 12.55
C PRO A 123 11.55 -10.81 12.45
N ALA A 124 10.72 -11.85 12.30
CA ALA A 124 9.26 -11.73 12.32
C ALA A 124 8.76 -11.31 13.72
N ASP A 125 9.30 -11.89 14.79
CA ASP A 125 8.97 -11.48 16.16
C ASP A 125 9.33 -10.01 16.40
N MET A 126 10.44 -9.53 15.84
CA MET A 126 10.86 -8.14 15.98
C MET A 126 9.90 -7.17 15.26
N LEU A 127 9.41 -7.53 14.07
CA LEU A 127 8.36 -6.77 13.40
C LEU A 127 7.05 -6.79 14.21
N CYS A 128 6.69 -7.95 14.78
CA CYS A 128 5.54 -8.08 15.66
C CYS A 128 5.66 -7.21 16.91
N VAL A 129 6.83 -7.11 17.55
CA VAL A 129 7.05 -6.16 18.67
C VAL A 129 6.78 -4.72 18.23
N ALA A 130 7.22 -4.31 17.04
CA ALA A 130 6.95 -2.98 16.52
C ALA A 130 5.46 -2.78 16.20
N HIS A 131 4.80 -3.81 15.68
CA HIS A 131 3.37 -3.83 15.40
C HIS A 131 2.56 -3.56 16.69
N GLU A 132 2.81 -4.33 17.74
CA GLU A 132 2.14 -4.15 19.04
C GLU A 132 2.49 -2.80 19.69
N PHE A 133 3.72 -2.29 19.50
CA PHE A 133 4.05 -0.93 19.93
C PHE A 133 3.18 0.12 19.22
N GLY A 134 2.91 -0.05 17.93
CA GLY A 134 2.04 0.84 17.17
C GLY A 134 0.61 0.86 17.71
N HIS A 135 0.06 -0.30 18.06
CA HIS A 135 -1.23 -0.38 18.76
C HIS A 135 -1.19 0.30 20.12
N ALA A 136 -0.21 -0.01 20.96
CA ALA A 136 -0.08 0.56 22.31
C ALA A 136 0.00 2.10 22.26
N LEU A 137 0.81 2.63 21.34
CA LEU A 137 0.93 4.07 21.13
C LEU A 137 -0.40 4.69 20.69
N GLN A 138 -1.09 4.06 19.74
CA GLN A 138 -2.37 4.58 19.26
C GLN A 138 -3.44 4.55 20.35
N TYR A 139 -3.54 3.50 21.16
CA TYR A 139 -4.49 3.44 22.28
C TYR A 139 -4.17 4.49 23.34
N HIS A 140 -2.89 4.66 23.67
CA HIS A 140 -2.46 5.69 24.61
C HIS A 140 -2.81 7.10 24.11
N LEU A 141 -2.72 7.36 22.81
CA LEU A 141 -3.14 8.63 22.20
C LEU A 141 -4.67 8.77 22.04
N ALA A 142 -5.37 7.67 21.80
CA ALA A 142 -6.81 7.65 21.60
C ALA A 142 -7.58 7.89 22.91
N GLN A 143 -7.01 7.52 24.06
CA GLN A 143 -7.60 7.71 25.39
C GLN A 143 -9.01 7.11 25.50
N GLY A 144 -9.19 5.88 25.03
CA GLY A 144 -10.47 5.17 25.02
C GLY A 144 -11.46 5.61 23.94
N ARG A 145 -11.07 6.50 23.03
CA ARG A 145 -11.85 6.74 21.80
C ARG A 145 -11.80 5.49 20.92
N PHE A 146 -12.95 5.13 20.37
CA PHE A 146 -13.04 4.06 19.39
C PHE A 146 -12.18 4.35 18.16
N VAL A 147 -11.37 3.36 17.75
CA VAL A 147 -10.58 3.41 16.52
C VAL A 147 -11.02 2.26 15.61
N PRO A 148 -11.49 2.52 14.39
CA PRO A 148 -11.88 1.48 13.44
C PRO A 148 -10.74 0.48 13.16
N PRO A 149 -11.02 -0.83 13.00
CA PRO A 149 -10.00 -1.87 12.86
C PRO A 149 -8.92 -1.62 11.79
N ILE A 150 -9.28 -1.29 10.54
CA ILE A 150 -8.30 -0.91 9.50
C ILE A 150 -7.35 0.20 9.95
N LEU A 151 -7.84 1.21 10.68
CA LEU A 151 -7.01 2.33 11.14
C LEU A 151 -6.12 1.94 12.34
N ARG A 152 -6.50 0.92 13.10
CA ARG A 152 -5.66 0.31 14.12
C ARG A 152 -4.48 -0.42 13.51
N GLU A 153 -4.77 -1.29 12.54
CA GLU A 153 -3.75 -2.03 11.80
C GLU A 153 -2.83 -1.10 11.01
N LEU A 154 -3.36 0.00 10.47
CA LEU A 154 -2.56 1.00 9.77
C LEU A 154 -1.49 1.62 10.70
N ALA A 155 -1.83 1.92 11.96
CA ALA A 155 -0.86 2.45 12.92
C ALA A 155 0.22 1.41 13.29
N ALA A 156 -0.16 0.14 13.38
CA ALA A 156 0.76 -0.96 13.66
C ALA A 156 1.75 -1.20 12.51
N PHE A 157 1.26 -1.30 11.26
CA PHE A 157 2.12 -1.40 10.08
C PHE A 157 2.98 -0.15 9.85
N LEU A 158 2.50 1.03 10.24
CA LEU A 158 3.31 2.24 10.22
C LEU A 158 4.47 2.17 11.23
N ALA A 159 4.25 1.59 12.41
CA ALA A 159 5.30 1.38 13.41
C ALA A 159 6.37 0.39 12.92
N GLU A 160 5.98 -0.69 12.25
CA GLU A 160 6.93 -1.60 11.57
C GLU A 160 7.80 -0.86 10.54
N ALA A 161 7.18 -0.04 9.68
CA ALA A 161 7.92 0.74 8.68
C ALA A 161 8.85 1.77 9.31
N VAL A 162 8.45 2.37 10.44
CA VAL A 162 9.27 3.27 11.23
C VAL A 162 10.48 2.55 11.84
N LEU A 163 10.30 1.35 12.38
CA LEU A 163 11.40 0.51 12.86
C LEU A 163 12.38 0.21 11.71
N LEU A 164 11.87 -0.27 10.57
CA LEU A 164 12.69 -0.56 9.38
C LEU A 164 13.50 0.64 8.91
N ARG A 165 12.91 1.83 8.92
CA ARG A 165 13.62 3.07 8.55
C ARG A 165 14.69 3.44 9.57
N TYR A 166 14.42 3.26 10.85
CA TYR A 166 15.34 3.56 11.94
C TYR A 166 16.55 2.62 11.91
N VAL A 167 16.33 1.30 11.89
CA VAL A 167 17.41 0.30 11.84
C VAL A 167 18.20 0.37 10.54
N GLN A 168 17.60 0.76 9.41
CA GLN A 168 18.38 0.99 8.19
C GLN A 168 19.48 2.06 8.36
N ARG A 169 19.30 3.01 9.28
CA ARG A 169 20.29 4.06 9.58
C ARG A 169 21.22 3.65 10.71
N GLU A 170 20.65 3.15 11.81
CA GLU A 170 21.37 2.93 13.06
C GLU A 170 21.98 1.53 13.19
N ASP A 171 21.39 0.53 12.52
CA ASP A 171 21.83 -0.87 12.56
C ASP A 171 21.59 -1.59 11.21
N PRO A 172 22.43 -1.32 10.19
CA PRO A 172 22.24 -1.89 8.86
C PRO A 172 22.32 -3.43 8.82
N GLN A 173 22.94 -4.07 9.82
CA GLN A 173 23.01 -5.53 9.90
C GLN A 173 21.65 -6.14 10.22
N LEU A 174 20.89 -5.50 11.11
CA LEU A 174 19.51 -5.88 11.43
C LEU A 174 18.52 -5.50 10.32
N ALA A 175 18.81 -4.47 9.52
CA ALA A 175 17.88 -3.98 8.51
C ALA A 175 17.59 -4.98 7.38
N ALA A 176 18.57 -5.75 6.93
CA ALA A 176 18.39 -6.74 5.87
C ALA A 176 17.42 -7.89 6.25
N PRO A 177 17.61 -8.60 7.38
CA PRO A 177 16.69 -9.67 7.78
C PRO A 177 15.28 -9.16 8.11
N LEU A 178 15.13 -7.98 8.73
CA LEU A 178 13.80 -7.40 8.97
C LEU A 178 13.07 -7.08 7.66
N LYS A 179 13.77 -6.57 6.64
CA LYS A 179 13.18 -6.35 5.32
C LYS A 179 12.77 -7.64 4.64
N ALA A 180 13.53 -8.73 4.84
CA ALA A 180 13.18 -10.03 4.30
C ALA A 180 11.92 -10.59 4.97
N ALA A 181 11.82 -10.50 6.30
CA ALA A 181 10.62 -10.88 7.04
C ALA A 181 9.39 -10.05 6.65
N ALA A 182 9.52 -8.72 6.55
CA ALA A 182 8.42 -7.85 6.14
C ALA A 182 7.88 -8.18 4.74
N ARG A 183 8.78 -8.57 3.81
CA ARG A 183 8.37 -9.03 2.47
C ARG A 183 7.70 -10.40 2.48
N ALA A 184 8.09 -11.28 3.40
CA ALA A 184 7.42 -12.57 3.56
C ALA A 184 6.00 -12.37 4.12
N ASP A 185 5.84 -11.46 5.09
CA ASP A 185 4.53 -11.07 5.61
C ASP A 185 3.64 -10.45 4.53
N ASP A 186 4.19 -9.71 3.57
CA ASP A 186 3.42 -9.16 2.45
C ASP A 186 2.77 -10.28 1.60
N ALA A 187 3.37 -11.47 1.51
CA ALA A 187 2.75 -12.61 0.83
C ALA A 187 1.49 -13.13 1.57
N ILE A 188 1.43 -12.92 2.89
CA ILE A 188 0.27 -13.26 3.72
C ILE A 188 -0.74 -12.11 3.64
N TYR A 189 -0.37 -10.91 4.04
CA TYR A 189 -1.30 -9.78 4.19
C TYR A 189 -1.83 -9.23 2.86
N LEU A 190 -0.99 -9.18 1.81
CA LEU A 190 -1.40 -8.67 0.49
C LEU A 190 -1.75 -9.80 -0.49
N GLY A 191 -1.29 -11.03 -0.22
CA GLY A 191 -1.64 -12.23 -0.96
C GLY A 191 -2.84 -12.95 -0.35
N GLN A 192 -2.60 -13.86 0.58
CA GLN A 192 -3.65 -14.73 1.16
C GLN A 192 -4.83 -13.96 1.78
N ASP A 193 -4.56 -12.94 2.60
CA ASP A 193 -5.60 -12.12 3.21
C ASP A 193 -6.27 -11.21 2.17
N GLY A 194 -5.53 -10.82 1.11
CA GLY A 194 -6.09 -10.10 -0.03
C GLY A 194 -7.10 -10.94 -0.81
N ASP A 195 -6.81 -12.23 -1.01
CA ASP A 195 -7.72 -13.20 -1.61
C ASP A 195 -8.96 -13.42 -0.74
N LEU A 196 -8.76 -13.56 0.58
CA LEU A 196 -9.83 -13.67 1.56
C LEU A 196 -10.76 -12.45 1.50
N LEU A 197 -10.19 -11.24 1.44
CA LEU A 197 -10.96 -10.02 1.35
C LEU A 197 -11.74 -9.93 0.04
N ARG A 198 -11.13 -10.27 -1.11
CA ARG A 198 -11.85 -10.28 -2.38
C ARG A 198 -13.05 -11.23 -2.36
N ALA A 199 -12.86 -12.45 -1.86
CA ALA A 199 -13.95 -13.42 -1.71
C ALA A 199 -15.06 -12.92 -0.76
N ALA A 200 -14.69 -12.23 0.32
CA ALA A 200 -15.64 -11.65 1.27
C ALA A 200 -16.42 -10.46 0.68
N LEU A 201 -15.81 -9.65 -0.20
CA LEU A 201 -16.48 -8.53 -0.87
C LEU A 201 -17.52 -9.02 -1.91
N ASP A 202 -17.34 -10.21 -2.48
CA ASP A 202 -18.31 -10.83 -3.42
C ASP A 202 -19.61 -11.26 -2.73
N ASP A 203 -19.58 -11.50 -1.40
CA ASP A 203 -20.76 -11.76 -0.58
C ASP A 203 -20.81 -10.81 0.63
N PRO A 204 -21.47 -9.64 0.50
CA PRO A 204 -21.58 -8.68 1.59
C PRO A 204 -22.24 -9.22 2.87
N GLN A 205 -22.97 -10.34 2.79
CA GLN A 205 -23.60 -10.99 3.95
C GLN A 205 -22.71 -12.05 4.61
N ALA A 206 -21.53 -12.33 4.03
CA ALA A 206 -20.56 -13.23 4.63
C ALA A 206 -20.16 -12.75 6.04
N ALA A 207 -19.83 -13.71 6.88
CA ALA A 207 -19.33 -13.47 8.23
C ALA A 207 -18.06 -12.60 8.18
N TYR A 208 -18.00 -11.60 9.04
CA TYR A 208 -16.81 -10.78 9.21
C TYR A 208 -15.67 -11.59 9.85
N ASP A 209 -14.49 -11.55 9.23
CA ASP A 209 -13.22 -12.01 9.79
C ASP A 209 -12.30 -10.80 10.04
N TYR A 210 -11.66 -10.74 11.22
CA TYR A 210 -10.73 -9.65 11.55
C TYR A 210 -9.55 -9.56 10.56
N ARG A 211 -9.18 -10.66 9.90
CA ARG A 211 -8.14 -10.69 8.86
C ARG A 211 -8.44 -9.79 7.66
N LEU A 212 -9.72 -9.47 7.42
CA LEU A 212 -10.16 -8.58 6.34
C LEU A 212 -9.58 -7.16 6.48
N ASN A 213 -9.12 -6.77 7.67
CA ASN A 213 -8.51 -5.47 7.91
C ASN A 213 -7.07 -5.36 7.38
N TYR A 214 -6.32 -6.46 7.37
CA TYR A 214 -4.89 -6.44 7.11
C TYR A 214 -4.51 -5.99 5.69
N PRO A 215 -5.14 -6.47 4.61
CA PRO A 215 -4.73 -6.09 3.25
C PRO A 215 -4.85 -4.59 3.00
N VAL A 216 -5.97 -3.99 3.44
CA VAL A 216 -6.22 -2.55 3.28
C VAL A 216 -5.25 -1.74 4.12
N ALA A 217 -5.08 -2.11 5.39
CA ALA A 217 -4.19 -1.42 6.30
C ALA A 217 -2.72 -1.49 5.85
N ARG A 218 -2.25 -2.67 5.42
CA ARG A 218 -0.89 -2.90 4.93
C ARG A 218 -0.63 -2.09 3.66
N HIS A 219 -1.56 -2.12 2.71
CA HIS A 219 -1.48 -1.32 1.49
C HIS A 219 -1.41 0.19 1.78
N LEU A 220 -2.28 0.69 2.66
CA LEU A 220 -2.26 2.09 3.08
C LEU A 220 -0.94 2.45 3.79
N ALA A 221 -0.41 1.56 4.63
CA ALA A 221 0.87 1.75 5.30
C ALA A 221 2.03 1.91 4.28
N HIS A 222 2.08 1.07 3.24
CA HIS A 222 3.06 1.23 2.15
C HIS A 222 2.91 2.56 1.41
N ALA A 223 1.68 2.96 1.10
CA ALA A 223 1.40 4.21 0.41
C ALA A 223 1.86 5.44 1.21
N VAL A 224 1.58 5.48 2.53
CA VAL A 224 1.95 6.64 3.37
C VAL A 224 3.42 6.67 3.75
N THR A 225 4.08 5.51 3.86
CA THR A 225 5.49 5.43 4.25
C THR A 225 6.42 5.87 3.12
N THR A 226 6.05 5.56 1.86
CA THR A 226 6.80 5.97 0.67
C THR A 226 6.92 7.49 0.54
N ARG A 227 5.93 8.25 1.02
CA ARG A 227 5.86 9.70 0.86
C ARG A 227 6.53 10.52 1.98
N SER A 228 7.02 9.87 3.05
CA SER A 228 7.65 10.51 4.22
C SER A 228 6.92 11.79 4.67
N GLN A 229 5.71 11.65 5.22
CA GLN A 229 4.88 12.77 5.67
C GLN A 229 4.67 12.72 7.20
N PRO A 230 5.60 13.25 8.03
CA PRO A 230 5.51 13.17 9.49
C PRO A 230 4.17 13.64 10.06
N ALA A 231 3.61 14.74 9.55
CA ALA A 231 2.31 15.26 9.99
C ALA A 231 1.15 14.28 9.70
N LEU A 232 1.22 13.52 8.61
CA LEU A 232 0.21 12.49 8.33
C LEU A 232 0.38 11.31 9.27
N TRP A 233 1.63 10.89 9.51
CA TRP A 233 1.96 9.77 10.40
C TRP A 233 1.51 10.08 11.83
N GLU A 234 1.70 11.31 12.30
CA GLU A 234 1.17 11.77 13.58
C GLU A 234 -0.34 11.59 13.67
N ARG A 235 -1.08 12.05 12.66
CA ARG A 235 -2.55 11.94 12.64
C ARG A 235 -3.03 10.48 12.62
N ILE A 236 -2.27 9.56 12.02
CA ILE A 236 -2.55 8.11 12.05
C ILE A 236 -2.45 7.58 13.49
N PHE A 237 -1.33 7.85 14.17
CA PHE A 237 -1.15 7.42 15.57
C PHE A 237 -2.13 8.09 16.53
N ARG A 238 -2.58 9.31 16.23
CA ARG A 238 -3.63 9.98 17.03
C ARG A 238 -5.05 9.51 16.72
N ALA A 239 -5.24 8.61 15.75
CA ALA A 239 -6.57 8.24 15.25
C ALA A 239 -7.43 9.48 14.91
N GLN A 240 -6.86 10.38 14.11
CA GLN A 240 -7.46 11.65 13.64
C GLN A 240 -7.75 11.63 12.13
N LEU A 241 -7.82 10.45 11.55
CA LEU A 241 -8.13 10.22 10.15
C LEU A 241 -9.26 9.20 10.08
N THR A 242 -10.11 9.39 9.09
CA THR A 242 -11.09 8.40 8.66
C THR A 242 -10.55 7.61 7.47
N LEU A 243 -11.13 6.44 7.19
CA LEU A 243 -10.75 5.69 5.99
C LEU A 243 -11.06 6.49 4.71
N PRO A 244 -12.23 7.12 4.52
CA PRO A 244 -12.48 7.98 3.35
C PRO A 244 -11.44 9.08 3.14
N GLU A 245 -10.99 9.77 4.20
CA GLU A 245 -9.93 10.79 4.08
C GLU A 245 -8.60 10.18 3.60
N MET A 246 -8.25 8.99 4.09
CA MET A 246 -7.05 8.27 3.66
C MET A 246 -7.11 7.88 2.18
N LEU A 247 -8.30 7.52 1.71
CA LEU A 247 -8.54 7.10 0.33
C LEU A 247 -8.52 8.28 -0.62
N ALA A 248 -9.15 9.40 -0.26
CA ALA A 248 -9.07 10.64 -1.03
C ALA A 248 -7.59 11.08 -1.21
N ARG A 249 -6.76 10.95 -0.17
CA ARG A 249 -5.32 11.23 -0.23
C ARG A 249 -4.51 10.25 -1.08
N ARG A 250 -5.02 9.04 -1.31
CA ARG A 250 -4.43 8.10 -2.27
C ARG A 250 -4.65 8.60 -3.69
N GLN A 251 -5.88 9.03 -4.01
CA GLN A 251 -6.28 9.52 -5.33
C GLN A 251 -5.56 10.82 -5.71
N THR A 252 -5.28 11.72 -4.75
CA THR A 252 -4.55 12.98 -4.99
C THR A 252 -3.01 12.83 -4.98
N GLY A 253 -2.50 11.60 -5.08
CA GLY A 253 -1.43 11.21 -4.16
C GLY A 253 -0.01 11.11 -4.71
N LEU A 254 0.24 10.75 -5.96
CA LEU A 254 1.62 10.73 -6.45
C LEU A 254 1.88 12.15 -6.95
N ALA A 255 2.38 13.01 -6.06
CA ALA A 255 2.71 14.38 -6.42
C ALA A 255 3.63 14.35 -7.64
N ASN A 256 3.20 14.97 -8.74
CA ASN A 256 3.96 15.00 -9.97
C ASN A 256 5.27 15.77 -9.74
N THR A 257 6.35 15.03 -9.51
CA THR A 257 7.72 15.53 -9.29
C THR A 257 8.42 15.89 -10.59
N LEU A 258 7.82 15.57 -11.74
CA LEU A 258 8.41 15.88 -13.03
C LEU A 258 8.42 17.40 -13.25
N PRO A 259 9.47 17.90 -13.92
CA PRO A 259 9.54 19.31 -14.24
C PRO A 259 8.46 19.69 -15.25
N ALA A 260 8.06 20.96 -15.22
CA ALA A 260 7.24 21.52 -16.28
C ALA A 260 8.02 21.47 -17.61
N VAL A 261 7.34 21.12 -18.69
CA VAL A 261 7.93 21.02 -20.02
C VAL A 261 7.63 22.31 -20.78
N PRO A 262 8.62 22.87 -21.52
CA PRO A 262 8.38 24.06 -22.33
C PRO A 262 7.30 23.81 -23.38
N ASP A 263 6.60 24.88 -23.75
CA ASP A 263 5.62 24.82 -24.83
C ASP A 263 6.23 24.29 -26.14
N PRO A 264 5.42 23.60 -26.98
CA PRO A 264 5.87 23.09 -28.26
C PRO A 264 6.40 24.22 -29.16
N ASP A 265 7.63 24.07 -29.64
CA ASP A 265 8.23 25.00 -30.60
C ASP A 265 7.84 24.56 -32.02
N GLN A 266 6.92 25.27 -32.66
CA GLN A 266 6.41 24.91 -33.99
C GLN A 266 7.49 24.93 -35.07
N GLU A 267 8.56 25.70 -34.88
CA GLU A 267 9.67 25.78 -35.83
C GLU A 267 10.65 24.61 -35.67
N ARG A 268 10.53 23.83 -34.59
CA ARG A 268 11.47 22.74 -34.25
C ARG A 268 10.75 21.43 -33.91
N PRO A 269 10.02 20.83 -34.87
CA PRO A 269 9.22 19.62 -34.65
C PRO A 269 10.04 18.42 -34.15
N ALA A 270 11.28 18.27 -34.60
CA ALA A 270 12.17 17.21 -34.13
C ALA A 270 12.49 17.34 -32.63
N ILE A 271 12.70 18.56 -32.13
CA ILE A 271 12.96 18.80 -30.71
C ILE A 271 11.71 18.46 -29.89
N ASN A 272 10.51 18.81 -30.38
CA ASN A 272 9.26 18.44 -29.72
C ASN A 272 9.10 16.93 -29.62
N ALA A 273 9.41 16.19 -30.69
CA ALA A 273 9.37 14.72 -30.66
C ALA A 273 10.32 14.14 -29.60
N TYR A 274 11.55 14.66 -29.48
CA TYR A 274 12.48 14.24 -28.43
C TYR A 274 12.00 14.59 -27.02
N ARG A 275 11.34 15.75 -26.83
CA ARG A 275 10.71 16.09 -25.54
C ARG A 275 9.63 15.08 -25.19
N VAL A 276 8.77 14.74 -26.15
CA VAL A 276 7.70 13.74 -25.97
C VAL A 276 8.26 12.37 -25.58
N LEU A 277 9.30 11.90 -26.27
CA LEU A 277 10.00 10.67 -25.91
C LEU A 277 10.58 10.74 -24.49
N GLY A 278 11.23 11.85 -24.13
CA GLY A 278 11.75 12.05 -22.78
C GLY A 278 10.65 12.03 -21.70
N MET A 279 9.49 12.64 -21.97
CA MET A 279 8.34 12.59 -21.06
C MET A 279 7.85 11.15 -20.84
N MET A 280 7.70 10.37 -21.91
CA MET A 280 7.27 8.96 -21.81
C MET A 280 8.26 8.12 -21.00
N VAL A 281 9.58 8.34 -21.19
CA VAL A 281 10.63 7.67 -20.41
C VAL A 281 10.51 8.00 -18.94
N LEU A 282 10.38 9.29 -18.58
CA LEU A 282 10.26 9.71 -17.18
C LEU A 282 9.00 9.14 -16.53
N LEU A 283 7.87 9.18 -17.23
CA LEU A 283 6.62 8.58 -16.76
C LEU A 283 6.76 7.07 -16.53
N ASP A 284 7.44 6.35 -17.43
CA ASP A 284 7.68 4.91 -17.25
C ASP A 284 8.62 4.61 -16.08
N ILE A 285 9.66 5.42 -15.88
CA ILE A 285 10.54 5.29 -14.70
C ILE A 285 9.73 5.45 -13.42
N GLU A 286 8.80 6.42 -13.37
CA GLU A 286 7.93 6.66 -12.22
C GLU A 286 6.91 5.53 -12.00
N THR A 287 6.53 4.77 -13.05
CA THR A 287 5.72 3.55 -12.87
C THR A 287 6.47 2.40 -12.21
N ARG A 288 7.81 2.45 -12.13
CA ARG A 288 8.69 1.45 -11.48
C ARG A 288 8.49 -0.01 -11.93
N GLN A 289 7.91 -0.25 -13.11
CA GLN A 289 7.68 -1.61 -13.62
C GLN A 289 7.87 -1.73 -15.15
N GLY A 290 8.58 -2.79 -15.57
CA GLY A 290 8.45 -3.46 -16.86
C GLY A 290 9.12 -2.79 -18.06
N GLU A 291 8.66 -1.60 -18.43
CA GLU A 291 9.25 -0.87 -19.58
C GLU A 291 10.64 -0.27 -19.30
N PRO A 292 10.93 0.25 -18.09
CA PRO A 292 12.27 0.73 -17.76
C PRO A 292 13.35 -0.35 -17.82
N ASP A 293 12.96 -1.62 -17.75
CA ASP A 293 13.87 -2.77 -17.77
C ASP A 293 14.24 -3.23 -19.20
N LYS A 294 13.57 -2.69 -20.24
CA LYS A 294 13.89 -2.98 -21.63
C LYS A 294 15.18 -2.26 -22.05
N ALA A 295 15.92 -2.87 -22.98
CA ALA A 295 17.03 -2.20 -23.63
C ALA A 295 16.55 -0.88 -24.27
N ILE A 296 17.32 0.20 -24.05
CA ILE A 296 16.94 1.56 -24.46
C ILE A 296 16.65 1.67 -25.96
N GLU A 297 17.35 0.89 -26.79
CA GLU A 297 17.15 0.82 -28.24
C GLU A 297 15.75 0.31 -28.59
N THR A 298 15.34 -0.81 -28.00
CA THR A 298 14.00 -1.40 -28.18
C THR A 298 12.91 -0.48 -27.66
N TYR A 299 13.14 0.13 -26.49
CA TYR A 299 12.22 1.10 -25.91
C TYR A 299 12.00 2.28 -26.87
N TYR A 300 13.10 2.90 -27.32
CA TYR A 300 13.08 4.08 -28.17
C TYR A 300 12.44 3.81 -29.53
N ALA A 301 12.82 2.71 -30.19
CA ALA A 301 12.30 2.35 -31.51
C ALA A 301 10.77 2.19 -31.49
N ALA A 302 10.21 1.54 -30.46
CA ALA A 302 8.77 1.35 -30.35
C ALA A 302 8.01 2.67 -30.18
N ARG A 303 8.48 3.59 -29.32
CA ARG A 303 7.80 4.89 -29.12
C ARG A 303 7.97 5.82 -30.31
N LEU A 304 9.14 5.80 -30.94
CA LEU A 304 9.38 6.59 -32.15
C LEU A 304 8.42 6.19 -33.27
N ALA A 305 8.17 4.88 -33.44
CA ALA A 305 7.20 4.40 -34.42
C ALA A 305 5.79 4.97 -34.19
N HIS A 306 5.30 4.98 -32.95
CA HIS A 306 3.99 5.58 -32.63
C HIS A 306 3.98 7.11 -32.77
N LEU A 307 5.09 7.81 -32.52
CA LEU A 307 5.17 9.25 -32.79
C LEU A 307 5.11 9.54 -34.30
N GLN A 308 5.81 8.76 -35.11
CA GLN A 308 5.78 8.89 -36.56
C GLN A 308 4.40 8.57 -37.14
N ALA A 309 3.72 7.56 -36.57
CA ALA A 309 2.36 7.18 -36.95
C ALA A 309 1.28 8.09 -36.35
N GLN A 310 1.65 9.07 -35.49
CA GLN A 310 0.72 9.92 -34.74
C GLN A 310 -0.28 9.14 -33.87
N THR A 311 0.10 7.95 -33.41
CA THR A 311 -0.71 7.08 -32.55
C THR A 311 -0.23 7.11 -31.09
N SER A 312 0.07 8.32 -30.61
CA SER A 312 0.52 8.55 -29.25
C SER A 312 -0.01 9.87 -28.70
N LEU A 313 -0.19 9.91 -27.38
CA LEU A 313 -0.61 11.08 -26.62
C LEU A 313 0.23 11.17 -25.36
N VAL A 314 0.75 12.36 -25.04
CA VAL A 314 1.26 12.69 -23.70
C VAL A 314 0.37 13.79 -23.12
N ALA A 315 -0.12 13.58 -21.91
CA ALA A 315 -0.94 14.54 -21.20
C ALA A 315 -0.09 15.33 -20.18
N VAL A 316 -0.25 16.65 -20.20
CA VAL A 316 0.38 17.59 -19.28
C VAL A 316 -0.66 18.32 -18.43
N ASP A 317 -0.35 18.57 -17.17
CA ASP A 317 -1.24 19.26 -16.22
C ASP A 317 -1.25 20.79 -16.46
N ARG A 318 -2.00 21.51 -15.63
CA ARG A 318 -2.07 22.99 -15.69
C ARG A 318 -0.75 23.69 -15.36
N ALA A 319 0.17 23.01 -14.69
CA ALA A 319 1.50 23.51 -14.40
C ALA A 319 2.52 23.11 -15.49
N GLY A 320 2.06 22.51 -16.60
CA GLY A 320 2.90 22.06 -17.72
C GLY A 320 3.68 20.78 -17.42
N LYS A 321 3.34 20.04 -16.36
CA LYS A 321 4.04 18.80 -15.99
C LYS A 321 3.38 17.59 -16.64
N PRO A 322 4.15 16.67 -17.22
CA PRO A 322 3.59 15.46 -17.82
C PRO A 322 3.05 14.56 -16.72
N PHE A 323 1.79 14.13 -16.81
CA PHE A 323 1.18 13.25 -15.81
C PHE A 323 0.83 11.86 -16.33
N GLY A 324 0.74 11.70 -17.66
CA GLY A 324 0.48 10.41 -18.25
C GLY A 324 0.63 10.38 -19.76
N TYR A 325 0.62 9.19 -20.35
CA TYR A 325 0.66 9.00 -21.79
C TYR A 325 -0.02 7.71 -22.24
N ALA A 326 -0.40 7.66 -23.51
CA ALA A 326 -0.99 6.50 -24.14
C ALA A 326 -0.37 6.23 -25.52
N LEU A 327 -0.29 4.96 -25.90
CA LEU A 327 0.11 4.47 -27.22
C LEU A 327 -0.97 3.50 -27.73
N TRP A 328 -1.32 3.60 -29.00
CA TRP A 328 -2.30 2.72 -29.62
C TRP A 328 -1.89 2.30 -31.03
N ASP A 329 -2.54 1.25 -31.51
CA ASP A 329 -2.61 0.90 -32.93
C ASP A 329 -4.05 1.07 -33.40
N VAL A 330 -4.21 1.41 -34.68
CA VAL A 330 -5.51 1.43 -35.37
C VAL A 330 -5.63 0.13 -36.16
N ASP A 331 -6.78 -0.55 -36.08
CA ASP A 331 -7.01 -1.76 -36.85
C ASP A 331 -7.07 -1.42 -38.35
N PRO A 332 -6.25 -2.08 -39.20
CA PRO A 332 -6.25 -1.78 -40.63
C PRO A 332 -7.54 -2.21 -41.35
N ALA A 333 -8.33 -3.12 -40.78
CA ALA A 333 -9.61 -3.56 -41.31
C ALA A 333 -10.79 -2.72 -40.79
N ASP A 334 -10.64 -2.06 -39.65
CA ASP A 334 -11.66 -1.23 -39.02
C ASP A 334 -11.03 0.02 -38.36
N PRO A 335 -11.00 1.17 -39.04
CA PRO A 335 -10.38 2.39 -38.51
C PRO A 335 -11.01 2.93 -37.23
N ASP A 336 -12.25 2.52 -36.91
CA ASP A 336 -12.91 2.86 -35.65
C ASP A 336 -12.46 1.94 -34.51
N LEU A 337 -11.81 0.82 -34.80
CA LEU A 337 -11.29 -0.06 -33.77
C LEU A 337 -9.83 0.28 -33.45
N ILE A 338 -9.58 0.66 -32.19
CA ILE A 338 -8.22 0.92 -31.71
C ILE A 338 -7.81 -0.06 -30.62
N THR A 339 -6.53 -0.43 -30.61
CA THR A 339 -5.93 -1.27 -29.58
C THR A 339 -4.90 -0.47 -28.80
N LEU A 340 -5.19 -0.24 -27.51
CA LEU A 340 -4.26 0.42 -26.60
C LEU A 340 -3.11 -0.52 -26.29
N LYS A 341 -1.91 -0.12 -26.72
CA LYS A 341 -0.66 -0.84 -26.45
C LYS A 341 -0.07 -0.47 -25.10
N ARG A 342 -0.29 0.77 -24.68
CA ARG A 342 0.16 1.26 -23.38
C ARG A 342 -0.69 2.41 -22.89
N GLN A 343 -0.90 2.43 -21.58
CA GLN A 343 -1.35 3.60 -20.83
C GLN A 343 -0.50 3.68 -19.57
N ALA A 344 0.02 4.86 -19.27
CA ALA A 344 0.76 5.12 -18.05
C ALA A 344 0.32 6.45 -17.47
N ALA A 345 -0.22 6.46 -16.25
CA ALA A 345 -0.50 7.66 -15.47
C ALA A 345 0.06 7.45 -14.05
N PRO A 346 1.39 7.45 -13.89
CA PRO A 346 2.04 7.09 -12.62
C PRO A 346 1.60 7.99 -11.46
N PHE A 347 0.96 9.12 -11.72
CA PHE A 347 0.53 10.05 -10.67
C PHE A 347 -0.92 9.85 -10.18
N GLY A 348 -1.67 8.92 -10.78
CA GLY A 348 -3.04 8.58 -10.40
C GLY A 348 -4.13 9.16 -11.29
N ASP A 349 -3.77 9.96 -12.30
CA ASP A 349 -4.70 10.71 -13.16
C ASP A 349 -5.19 9.89 -14.38
N HIS A 350 -5.51 8.62 -14.18
CA HIS A 350 -5.90 7.72 -15.28
C HIS A 350 -7.19 8.16 -15.99
N LEU A 351 -8.18 8.66 -15.25
CA LEU A 351 -9.44 9.15 -15.81
C LEU A 351 -9.21 10.39 -16.69
N GLU A 352 -8.40 11.35 -16.23
CA GLU A 352 -8.08 12.55 -17.02
C GLU A 352 -7.30 12.18 -18.29
N LEU A 353 -6.37 11.21 -18.20
CA LEU A 353 -5.66 10.70 -19.38
C LEU A 353 -6.64 10.07 -20.38
N GLN A 354 -7.61 9.29 -19.91
CA GLN A 354 -8.62 8.63 -20.73
C GLN A 354 -9.55 9.64 -21.41
N GLU A 355 -10.03 10.66 -20.68
CA GLU A 355 -10.85 11.74 -21.23
C GLU A 355 -10.12 12.49 -22.36
N ARG A 356 -8.83 12.81 -22.15
CA ARG A 356 -8.01 13.47 -23.17
C ARG A 356 -7.76 12.60 -24.38
N LEU A 357 -7.55 11.30 -24.18
CA LEU A 357 -7.39 10.34 -25.26
C LEU A 357 -8.68 10.20 -26.08
N GLN A 358 -9.83 10.08 -25.42
CA GLN A 358 -11.14 10.02 -26.09
C GLN A 358 -11.41 11.29 -26.91
N ALA A 359 -11.01 12.47 -26.42
CA ALA A 359 -11.15 13.73 -27.15
C ALA A 359 -10.25 13.82 -28.40
N GLN A 360 -9.16 13.05 -28.47
CA GLN A 360 -8.24 13.04 -29.61
C GLN A 360 -8.64 12.01 -30.69
N LEU A 361 -9.45 11.02 -30.32
CA LEU A 361 -9.88 9.95 -31.20
C LEU A 361 -11.22 10.28 -31.87
N PRO A 362 -11.56 9.62 -33.00
CA PRO A 362 -12.89 9.76 -33.59
C PRO A 362 -14.00 9.43 -32.58
N ALA A 363 -15.12 10.14 -32.62
CA ALA A 363 -16.25 9.90 -31.72
C ALA A 363 -16.87 8.49 -31.87
N THR A 364 -16.63 7.85 -33.02
CA THR A 364 -17.03 6.48 -33.34
C THR A 364 -16.03 5.43 -32.87
N ALA A 365 -14.85 5.84 -32.38
CA ALA A 365 -13.78 4.92 -32.04
C ALA A 365 -14.11 4.08 -30.81
N CYS A 366 -13.96 2.76 -30.93
CA CYS A 366 -14.07 1.77 -29.87
C CYS A 366 -12.66 1.35 -29.45
N ALA A 367 -12.33 1.54 -28.17
CA ALA A 367 -10.99 1.28 -27.67
C ALA A 367 -10.93 -0.03 -26.91
N ARG A 368 -10.02 -0.91 -27.33
CA ARG A 368 -9.70 -2.14 -26.59
C ARG A 368 -8.39 -2.00 -25.87
N SER A 369 -8.38 -2.34 -24.59
CA SER A 369 -7.18 -2.48 -23.79
C SER A 369 -6.87 -3.96 -23.62
N HIS A 370 -5.64 -4.35 -23.97
CA HIS A 370 -5.17 -5.70 -23.69
C HIS A 370 -4.42 -5.69 -22.36
N HIS A 371 -5.01 -6.29 -21.33
CA HIS A 371 -4.40 -6.44 -20.03
C HIS A 371 -3.91 -7.88 -19.89
N PRO A 372 -2.59 -8.16 -20.08
CA PRO A 372 -2.06 -9.52 -20.03
C PRO A 372 -2.24 -10.20 -18.66
N ARG A 373 -2.70 -9.46 -17.65
CA ARG A 373 -2.94 -9.91 -16.28
C ARG A 373 -4.42 -9.88 -15.85
N SER A 374 -5.34 -9.49 -16.74
CA SER A 374 -6.78 -9.54 -16.46
C SER A 374 -7.35 -10.90 -16.87
N ALA A 375 -8.31 -11.42 -16.09
CA ALA A 375 -9.04 -12.66 -16.42
C ALA A 375 -9.80 -12.55 -17.76
N ARG A 376 -10.06 -11.33 -18.23
CA ARG A 376 -10.46 -11.01 -19.61
C ARG A 376 -9.25 -10.41 -20.31
N GLN A 377 -8.60 -11.17 -21.20
CA GLN A 377 -7.40 -10.74 -21.93
C GLN A 377 -7.61 -9.42 -22.71
N GLU A 378 -8.85 -9.21 -23.19
CA GLU A 378 -9.30 -7.96 -23.79
C GLU A 378 -10.43 -7.36 -22.96
N GLN A 379 -10.33 -6.06 -22.69
CA GLN A 379 -11.40 -5.27 -22.11
C GLN A 379 -11.67 -4.07 -23.01
N THR A 380 -12.94 -3.82 -23.31
CA THR A 380 -13.36 -2.54 -23.88
C THR A 380 -13.07 -1.46 -22.86
N ALA A 381 -12.22 -0.51 -23.22
CA ALA A 381 -11.91 0.65 -22.41
C ALA A 381 -13.07 1.66 -22.49
N TRP A 382 -13.70 1.81 -23.66
CA TRP A 382 -14.97 2.50 -23.91
C TRP A 382 -15.53 2.15 -25.29
#